data_AF-N1MWA7-F1
#
_entry.id   AF-N1MWA7-F1
#
_cell.length_a   1.000
_cell.length_b   1.000
_cell.length_c   1.000
_cell.angle_alpha   90.00
_cell.angle_beta   90.00
_cell.angle_gamma   90.00
#
_symmetry.space_group_name_H-M   'P 1'
#
loop_
_entity.id
_entity.type
_entity.pdbx_description
1 polymer ?
#
loop_
_entity_poly.entity_id
_entity_poly.type
_entity_poly.pdbx_seq_one_letter_code
_entity_poly.pdbx_strand_id
1 'polypeptide(L)'
;MFLAGDAAHIVPPTGAKGLNLAASDVIMLSQALREFYRDHSSAGIDSYSERALSRVWKAERFSWWFTSITHRFPNMDGFDRRIQMAELDYIRGSITAQRSLAENYVGLPLETI
;
A
#
# COMPACT_ATOMS: atom_id res chain seq x y z
N MET A 1 19.08 13.67 1.90
CA MET A 1 17.81 14.08 1.26
C MET A 1 16.81 12.95 1.46
N PHE A 2 15.56 13.24 1.84
CA PHE A 2 14.51 12.24 2.05
C PHE A 2 13.28 12.58 1.20
N LEU A 3 12.61 11.57 0.64
CA LEU A 3 11.41 11.72 -0.18
C LEU A 3 10.21 11.11 0.56
N ALA A 4 9.03 11.72 0.44
CA ALA A 4 7.78 11.26 1.05
C ALA A 4 6.59 11.53 0.13
N GLY A 5 5.58 10.65 0.17
CA GLY A 5 4.38 10.77 -0.66
C GLY A 5 4.67 10.68 -2.16
N ASP A 6 3.97 11.49 -2.96
CA ASP A 6 4.04 11.47 -4.43
C ASP A 6 5.45 11.77 -5.00
N ALA A 7 6.35 12.35 -4.19
CA ALA A 7 7.75 12.49 -4.56
C ALA A 7 8.50 11.14 -4.60
N ALA A 8 7.96 10.10 -3.98
CA ALA A 8 8.55 8.78 -3.83
C ALA A 8 7.75 7.66 -4.52
N HIS A 9 6.41 7.73 -4.55
CA HIS A 9 5.55 6.67 -5.11
C HIS A 9 4.22 7.20 -5.64
N ILE A 10 3.62 6.48 -6.59
CA ILE A 10 2.32 6.83 -7.19
C ILE A 10 1.50 5.54 -7.34
N VAL A 11 0.30 5.54 -6.76
CA VAL A 11 -0.64 4.40 -6.81
C VAL A 11 -1.84 4.70 -7.70
N PRO A 12 -2.43 3.68 -8.37
CA PRO A 12 -3.75 3.84 -8.97
C PRO A 12 -4.80 4.26 -7.93
N PRO A 13 -5.70 5.20 -8.24
CA PRO A 13 -6.67 5.74 -7.27
C PRO A 13 -7.68 4.69 -6.80
N THR A 14 -7.80 3.55 -7.50
CA THR A 14 -8.72 2.46 -7.17
C THR A 14 -8.54 1.95 -5.75
N GLY A 15 -7.30 1.88 -5.25
CA GLY A 15 -7.01 1.43 -3.87
C GLY A 15 -7.20 2.50 -2.79
N ALA A 16 -7.42 3.77 -3.18
CA ALA A 16 -7.48 4.93 -2.27
C ALA A 16 -6.27 5.04 -1.30
N LYS A 17 -5.05 4.75 -1.80
CA LYS A 17 -3.84 4.63 -0.96
C LYS A 17 -2.90 5.84 -0.96
N GLY A 18 -2.91 6.70 -1.97
CA GLY A 18 -1.87 7.74 -2.15
C GLY A 18 -1.66 8.63 -0.93
N LEU A 19 -2.70 9.35 -0.50
CA LEU A 19 -2.62 10.22 0.69
C LEU A 19 -2.30 9.45 1.98
N ASN A 20 -2.83 8.22 2.12
CA ASN A 20 -2.58 7.38 3.30
C ASN A 20 -1.12 6.91 3.37
N LEU A 21 -0.49 6.63 2.23
CA LEU A 21 0.94 6.33 2.15
C LEU A 21 1.78 7.56 2.46
N ALA A 22 1.46 8.73 1.88
CA ALA A 22 2.14 9.98 2.20
C ALA A 22 2.08 10.31 3.70
N ALA A 23 0.92 10.13 4.33
CA ALA A 23 0.78 10.31 5.79
C ALA A 23 1.67 9.33 6.57
N SER A 24 1.76 8.08 6.13
CA SER A 24 2.62 7.07 6.75
C SER A 24 4.09 7.44 6.65
N ASP A 25 4.55 7.90 5.49
CA ASP A 25 5.93 8.35 5.26
C ASP A 25 6.28 9.54 6.16
N VAL A 26 5.38 10.53 6.28
CA VAL A 26 5.57 11.71 7.13
C VAL A 26 5.67 11.29 8.60
N ILE A 27 4.82 10.37 9.06
CA ILE A 27 4.90 9.85 10.43
C ILE A 27 6.26 9.18 10.68
N MET A 28 6.69 8.27 9.81
CA MET A 28 7.97 7.55 9.97
C MET A 28 9.17 8.49 9.91
N LEU A 29 9.16 9.46 8.98
CA LEU A 29 10.22 10.45 8.85
C LEU A 29 10.25 11.39 10.07
N SER A 30 9.09 11.81 10.59
CA SER A 30 9.02 12.64 11.79
C SER A 30 9.60 11.94 13.02
N GLN A 31 9.36 10.63 13.17
CA GLN A 31 9.93 9.83 14.25
C GLN A 31 11.45 9.70 14.10
N ALA A 32 11.93 9.40 12.90
CA ALA A 32 13.36 9.31 12.58
C ALA A 32 14.11 10.63 12.81
N LEU A 33 13.53 11.75 12.39
CA LEU A 33 14.11 13.08 12.62
C LEU A 33 14.12 13.44 14.11
N ARG A 34 13.07 13.10 14.85
CA ARG A 34 13.02 13.32 16.30
C ARG A 34 14.12 12.55 17.01
N GLU A 35 14.31 11.28 16.68
CA GLU A 35 15.39 10.43 17.20
C GLU A 35 16.76 11.05 16.89
N PHE A 36 16.99 11.49 15.65
CA PHE A 36 18.26 12.09 15.25
C PHE A 36 18.61 13.36 16.03
N TYR A 37 17.67 14.29 16.17
CA TYR A 37 17.93 15.57 16.83
C TYR A 37 17.92 15.49 18.35
N ARG A 38 17.08 14.65 18.94
CA ARG A 38 16.92 14.56 20.41
C ARG A 38 17.83 13.51 21.02
N ASP A 39 17.94 12.35 20.39
CA ASP A 39 18.60 11.17 20.93
C ASP A 39 19.99 10.95 20.30
N HIS A 40 20.38 11.81 19.35
CA HIS A 40 21.67 11.78 18.65
C HIS A 40 21.97 10.44 17.95
N SER A 41 20.92 9.73 17.53
CA SER A 41 21.00 8.44 16.84
C SER A 41 20.57 8.56 15.37
N SER A 42 21.35 8.00 14.45
CA SER A 42 20.99 7.94 13.03
C SER A 42 20.15 6.72 12.65
N ALA A 43 19.91 5.77 13.57
CA ALA A 43 19.27 4.50 13.23
C ALA A 43 17.89 4.68 12.58
N GLY A 44 17.08 5.62 13.07
CA GLY A 44 15.77 5.93 12.48
C GLY A 44 15.85 6.46 11.05
N ILE A 45 16.80 7.37 10.74
CA ILE A 45 16.96 7.96 9.40
C ILE A 45 17.64 7.00 8.42
N ASP A 46 18.55 6.16 8.90
CA ASP A 46 19.26 5.16 8.09
C ASP A 46 18.32 4.04 7.66
N SER A 47 17.35 3.66 8.50
CA SER A 47 16.34 2.64 8.22
C SER A 47 15.06 3.18 7.57
N TYR A 48 14.93 4.49 7.36
CA TYR A 48 13.68 5.12 6.91
C TYR A 48 13.15 4.51 5.60
N SER A 49 14.00 4.41 4.58
CA SER A 49 13.60 3.93 3.26
C SER A 49 13.13 2.49 3.28
N GLU A 50 13.80 1.61 4.03
CA GLU A 50 13.41 0.21 4.17
C GLU A 50 12.01 0.07 4.79
N ARG A 51 11.75 0.79 5.89
CA ARG A 51 10.46 0.78 6.58
C ARG A 51 9.34 1.34 5.72
N ALA A 52 9.58 2.48 5.05
CA ALA A 52 8.61 3.08 4.14
C ALA A 52 8.28 2.14 2.97
N LEU A 53 9.30 1.56 2.31
CA LEU A 53 9.12 0.66 1.17
C LEU A 53 8.36 -0.62 1.53
N SER A 54 8.59 -1.20 2.71
CA SER A 54 7.84 -2.36 3.20
C SER A 54 6.32 -2.11 3.19
N ARG A 55 5.89 -0.88 3.52
CA ARG A 55 4.49 -0.49 3.48
C ARG A 55 3.99 -0.13 2.08
N VAL A 56 4.78 0.66 1.33
CA VAL A 56 4.44 1.07 -0.04
C VAL A 56 4.17 -0.14 -0.91
N TRP A 57 5.02 -1.17 -0.88
CA TRP A 57 4.82 -2.38 -1.68
C TRP A 57 3.55 -3.16 -1.34
N LYS A 58 3.13 -3.19 -0.07
CA LYS A 58 1.86 -3.81 0.35
C LYS A 58 0.66 -3.07 -0.24
N ALA A 59 0.71 -1.74 -0.23
CA ALA A 59 -0.34 -0.88 -0.78
C ALA A 59 -0.37 -0.88 -2.32
N GLU A 60 0.78 -0.89 -2.98
CA GLU A 60 0.92 -1.04 -4.43
C GLU A 60 0.32 -2.35 -4.90
N ARG A 61 0.72 -3.47 -4.27
CA ARG A 61 0.18 -4.81 -4.56
C ARG A 61 -1.35 -4.82 -4.45
N PHE A 62 -1.91 -4.26 -3.39
CA PHE A 62 -3.35 -4.18 -3.22
C PHE A 62 -4.02 -3.30 -4.28
N SER A 63 -3.46 -2.11 -4.55
CA SER A 63 -4.04 -1.16 -5.51
C SER A 63 -4.02 -1.75 -6.92
N TRP A 64 -2.91 -2.36 -7.33
CA TRP A 64 -2.78 -3.07 -8.59
C TRP A 64 -3.79 -4.23 -8.70
N TRP A 65 -3.87 -5.10 -7.70
CA TRP A 65 -4.81 -6.22 -7.69
C TRP A 65 -6.25 -5.72 -7.77
N PHE A 66 -6.60 -4.72 -6.97
CA PHE A 66 -7.96 -4.19 -6.92
C PHE A 66 -8.35 -3.52 -8.24
N THR A 67 -7.45 -2.79 -8.89
CA THR A 67 -7.63 -2.29 -10.26
C THR A 67 -7.87 -3.44 -11.23
N SER A 68 -7.06 -4.50 -11.15
CA SER A 68 -7.16 -5.64 -12.08
C SER A 68 -8.52 -6.36 -12.01
N ILE A 69 -9.15 -6.42 -10.84
CA ILE A 69 -10.44 -7.13 -10.67
C ILE A 69 -11.67 -6.23 -10.88
N THR A 70 -11.47 -4.90 -10.90
CA THR A 70 -12.57 -3.92 -11.02
C THR A 70 -12.65 -3.22 -12.38
N HIS A 71 -11.62 -3.33 -13.23
CA HIS A 71 -11.56 -2.63 -14.53
C HIS A 71 -11.58 -3.60 -15.72
N ARG A 72 -11.97 -3.09 -16.89
CA ARG A 72 -11.81 -3.79 -18.17
C ARG A 72 -10.62 -3.21 -18.91
N PHE A 73 -9.66 -4.06 -19.26
CA PHE A 73 -8.52 -3.63 -20.09
C PHE A 73 -8.81 -3.92 -21.57
N PRO A 74 -8.32 -3.06 -22.49
CA PRO A 74 -8.60 -3.20 -23.93
C PRO A 74 -8.13 -4.53 -24.54
N ASN A 75 -7.14 -5.17 -23.94
CA ASN A 75 -6.50 -6.40 -24.39
C ASN A 75 -6.96 -7.66 -23.64
N MET A 76 -7.97 -7.57 -22.76
CA MET A 76 -8.49 -8.76 -22.07
C MET A 76 -9.19 -9.70 -23.04
N ASP A 77 -8.85 -10.99 -22.97
CA ASP A 77 -9.53 -12.02 -23.71
C ASP A 77 -10.68 -12.68 -22.92
N GLY A 78 -11.27 -13.74 -23.49
CA GLY A 78 -12.35 -14.49 -22.83
C GLY A 78 -11.89 -15.30 -21.61
N PHE A 79 -10.62 -15.69 -21.54
CA PHE A 79 -10.05 -16.36 -20.38
C PHE A 79 -9.83 -15.35 -19.24
N ASP A 80 -9.22 -14.20 -19.52
CA ASP A 80 -8.98 -13.13 -18.55
C ASP A 80 -10.28 -12.70 -17.86
N ARG A 81 -11.35 -12.55 -18.64
CA ARG A 81 -12.65 -12.20 -18.06
C ARG A 81 -13.23 -13.30 -17.18
N ARG A 82 -13.02 -14.57 -17.52
CA ARG A 82 -13.49 -15.69 -16.67
C ARG A 82 -12.72 -15.73 -15.36
N ILE A 83 -11.40 -15.52 -15.37
CA ILE A 83 -10.59 -15.41 -14.17
C ILE A 83 -11.05 -14.23 -13.30
N GLN A 84 -11.26 -13.06 -13.90
CA GLN A 84 -11.75 -11.89 -13.18
C GLN A 84 -13.10 -12.11 -12.49
N MET A 85 -14.04 -12.78 -13.17
CA MET A 85 -15.33 -13.13 -12.58
C MET A 85 -15.19 -14.15 -11.46
N ALA A 86 -14.36 -15.18 -11.64
CA ALA A 86 -14.12 -16.20 -10.62
C ALA A 86 -13.52 -15.58 -9.34
N GLU A 87 -12.63 -14.60 -9.46
CA GLU A 87 -12.04 -13.89 -8.33
C GLU A 87 -13.12 -13.07 -7.56
N LEU A 88 -13.98 -12.35 -8.29
CA LEU A 88 -15.09 -11.62 -7.68
C LEU A 88 -16.10 -12.55 -7.00
N ASP A 89 -16.43 -13.68 -7.62
CA ASP A 89 -17.32 -14.70 -7.05
C ASP A 89 -16.70 -15.34 -5.79
N TYR A 90 -15.39 -15.57 -5.79
CA TYR A 90 -14.67 -16.05 -4.61
C TYR A 90 -14.74 -15.04 -3.46
N ILE A 91 -14.49 -13.75 -3.71
CA ILE A 91 -14.63 -12.69 -2.70
C ILE A 91 -16.07 -12.64 -2.18
N ARG A 92 -17.07 -12.76 -3.06
CA ARG A 92 -18.48 -12.74 -2.66
C ARG A 92 -18.84 -13.92 -1.76
N GLY A 93 -18.31 -15.11 -2.02
CA GLY A 93 -18.64 -16.34 -1.31
C GLY A 93 -17.78 -16.66 -0.07
N SER A 94 -16.62 -16.02 0.09
CA SER A 94 -15.63 -16.38 1.12
C SER A 94 -15.40 -15.26 2.13
N ILE A 95 -15.78 -15.50 3.39
CA ILE A 95 -15.51 -14.55 4.50
C ILE A 95 -14.01 -14.28 4.69
N THR A 96 -13.15 -15.27 4.43
CA THR A 96 -11.70 -15.12 4.51
C THR A 96 -11.19 -14.16 3.43
N ALA A 97 -11.71 -14.27 2.20
CA ALA A 97 -11.37 -13.36 1.12
C ALA A 97 -11.87 -11.93 1.41
N GLN A 98 -13.08 -11.80 1.96
CA GLN A 98 -13.63 -10.50 2.37
C GLN A 98 -12.79 -9.84 3.46
N ARG A 99 -12.31 -10.61 4.44
CA ARG A 99 -11.41 -10.11 5.49
C ARG A 99 -10.08 -9.62 4.90
N SER A 100 -9.48 -10.39 3.99
CA SER A 100 -8.25 -10.01 3.30
C SER A 100 -8.42 -8.73 2.47
N LEU A 101 -9.55 -8.58 1.75
CA LEU A 101 -9.88 -7.32 1.08
C LEU A 101 -10.04 -6.18 2.10
N ALA A 102 -10.80 -6.41 3.16
CA ALA A 102 -11.11 -5.39 4.16
C ALA A 102 -9.86 -4.87 4.88
N GLU A 103 -8.96 -5.74 5.36
CA GLU A 103 -7.74 -5.32 6.05
C GLU A 103 -6.84 -4.47 5.14
N ASN A 104 -6.75 -4.83 3.86
CA ASN A 104 -5.97 -4.06 2.91
C ASN A 104 -6.69 -2.74 2.58
N TYR A 105 -8.02 -2.72 2.51
CA TYR A 105 -8.80 -1.52 2.19
C TYR A 105 -8.79 -0.48 3.33
N VAL A 106 -8.96 -0.90 4.59
CA VAL A 106 -8.87 0.01 5.75
C VAL A 106 -7.43 0.44 6.05
N GLY A 107 -6.45 -0.34 5.57
CA GLY A 107 -5.03 -0.06 5.72
C GLY A 107 -4.39 -0.92 6.81
N LEU A 108 -3.20 -1.43 6.50
CA LEU A 108 -2.44 -2.27 7.41
C LEU A 108 -1.85 -1.44 8.57
N PRO A 109 -1.54 -2.06 9.72
CA PRO A 109 -0.92 -1.38 10.85
C PRO A 109 0.36 -0.63 10.47
N LEU A 110 0.65 0.47 11.16
CA LEU A 110 1.93 1.16 11.08
C LEU A 110 2.89 0.51 12.06
N GLU A 111 4.04 0.04 11.57
CA GLU A 111 5.16 -0.35 12.42
C GLU A 111 5.85 0.94 12.88
N THR A 112 5.63 1.32 14.13
CA THR A 112 6.33 2.44 14.78
C THR A 112 7.66 1.97 15.35
N ILE A 113 8.65 2.88 15.39
CA ILE A 113 9.91 2.71 16.13
C ILE A 113 9.62 2.65 17.63
#